data_AF-A0A937RKJ2-F1
#
_entry.id   AF-A0A937RKJ2-F1
#
_cell.length_a   1.000
_cell.length_b   1.000
_cell.length_c   1.000
_cell.angle_alpha   90.00
_cell.angle_beta   90.00
_cell.angle_gamma   90.00
#
_symmetry.space_group_name_H-M   'P 1'
#
loop_
_entity.id
_entity.type
_entity.pdbx_description
1 polymer ?
#
loop_
_entity_poly.entity_id
_entity_poly.type
_entity_poly.pdbx_seq_one_letter_code
_entity_poly.pdbx_strand_id
1 'polypeptide(L)' 'MALRHEGAHLADICAGLNTDGVPTPGGGRRWWPSHVSRLLRTQDARHLLAQADTIIR' A
#
# COMPACT_ATOMS: atom_id res chain seq x y z
N MET A 1 8.01 21.62 4.29
CA MET A 1 8.35 20.46 5.14
C MET A 1 7.07 20.02 5.84
N ALA A 2 6.08 19.50 5.12
CA ALA A 2 6.17 18.45 4.09
C ALA A 2 6.32 17.07 4.72
N LEU A 3 5.35 16.67 5.55
CA LEU A 3 5.11 15.25 5.90
C LEU A 3 4.50 14.45 4.74
N ARG A 4 4.83 14.97 3.58
CA ARG A 4 4.06 15.02 2.42
C ARG A 4 2.69 15.68 2.54
N HIS A 5 2.33 16.63 1.67
CA HIS A 5 0.92 16.73 1.24
C HIS A 5 0.47 15.42 0.51
N GLU A 6 1.32 14.39 0.48
CA GLU A 6 1.80 13.66 -0.69
C GLU A 6 1.99 12.15 -0.33
N GLY A 7 1.96 11.27 -1.33
CA GLY A 7 1.85 9.81 -1.12
C GLY A 7 2.88 9.22 -0.14
N ALA A 8 2.41 8.50 0.88
CA ALA A 8 3.27 7.65 1.70
C ALA A 8 4.24 6.89 0.78
N HIS A 9 5.54 7.01 1.04
CA HIS A 9 6.51 6.29 0.23
C HIS A 9 6.19 4.83 0.48
N LEU A 10 6.22 4.00 -0.56
CA LEU A 10 5.97 2.57 -0.42
C LEU A 10 6.81 1.95 0.71
N ALA A 11 7.97 2.55 1.03
CA ALA A 11 8.80 2.23 2.20
C ALA A 11 8.09 2.43 3.55
N ASP A 12 7.36 3.53 3.74
CA ASP A 12 6.62 3.85 4.97
C ASP A 12 5.49 2.83 5.19
N ILE A 13 4.75 2.52 4.11
CA ILE A 13 3.71 1.48 4.12
C ILE A 13 4.32 0.12 4.50
N CYS A 14 5.46 -0.24 3.89
CA CYS A 14 6.16 -1.47 4.23
C CYS A 14 6.64 -1.48 5.68
N ALA A 15 7.09 -0.34 6.22
CA ALA A 15 7.55 -0.25 7.60
C ALA A 15 6.41 -0.53 8.58
N GLY A 16 5.22 0.03 8.33
CA GLY A 16 4.00 -0.28 9.10
C GLY A 16 3.65 -1.76 9.03
N LEU A 17 3.48 -2.30 7.81
CA LEU A 17 3.11 -3.70 7.60
C LEU A 17 4.11 -4.70 8.24
N ASN A 18 5.41 -4.38 8.19
CA ASN A 18 6.45 -5.21 8.82
C ASN A 18 6.41 -5.12 10.34
N THR A 19 6.21 -3.92 10.89
CA THR A 19 6.08 -3.70 12.34
C THR A 19 4.87 -4.45 12.89
N ASP A 20 3.77 -4.42 12.15
CA ASP A 20 2.51 -5.08 12.52
C ASP A 20 2.55 -6.60 12.28
N GLY A 21 3.63 -7.12 11.70
CA GLY A 21 3.79 -8.55 11.42
C GLY A 21 2.83 -9.09 10.36
N VAL A 22 2.28 -8.22 9.50
CA VAL A 22 1.32 -8.62 8.46
C VAL A 22 2.04 -9.49 7.42
N PRO A 23 1.60 -10.74 7.18
CA PRO A 23 2.22 -11.58 6.18
C PRO A 23 1.99 -11.01 4.77
N THR A 24 2.97 -11.17 3.88
CA THR A 24 2.76 -10.85 2.47
C THR A 24 1.78 -11.86 1.84
N PRO A 25 1.05 -11.50 0.78
CA PRO A 25 0.10 -12.42 0.11
C PRO A 25 0.74 -13.71 -0.41
N GLY A 26 2.04 -13.69 -0.73
CA GLY A 26 2.80 -14.89 -1.12
C GLY A 26 3.37 -15.72 0.03
N GLY A 27 3.01 -15.41 1.28
CA GLY A 27 3.49 -16.11 2.48
C GLY A 27 4.89 -15.70 2.98
N GLY A 28 5.52 -14.72 2.33
CA GLY A 28 6.79 -14.14 2.78
C GLY A 28 6.64 -13.31 4.06
N ARG A 29 7.70 -13.28 4.87
CA ARG A 29 7.76 -12.64 6.20
C ARG A 29 8.03 -11.13 6.18
N ARG A 30 8.36 -10.55 5.02
CA ARG A 30 8.74 -9.14 4.92
C ARG A 30 8.16 -8.45 3.69
N TRP A 31 7.60 -7.28 3.91
CA TRP A 31 7.14 -6.34 2.89
C TRP A 31 8.29 -5.52 2.32
N TRP A 32 8.32 -5.47 0.99
CA TRP A 32 9.20 -4.62 0.20
C TRP A 32 8.36 -3.68 -0.66
N PRO A 33 8.87 -2.47 -0.99
CA PRO A 33 8.16 -1.52 -1.84
C PRO A 33 7.64 -2.10 -3.15
N SER A 34 8.40 -3.03 -3.76
CA SER A 34 8.02 -3.72 -4.99
C SER A 34 6.78 -4.62 -4.82
N HIS A 35 6.55 -5.19 -3.63
CA HIS A 35 5.35 -5.96 -3.33
C HIS A 35 4.12 -5.05 -3.33
N VAL A 36 4.19 -3.93 -2.62
CA VAL A 36 3.10 -2.95 -2.54
C VAL A 36 2.82 -2.37 -3.93
N SER A 37 3.87 -1.99 -4.68
CA SER A 37 3.72 -1.50 -6.05
C SER A 37 3.02 -2.50 -6.98
N ARG A 38 3.31 -3.80 -6.83
CA ARG A 38 2.66 -4.85 -7.62
C ARG A 38 1.19 -5.00 -7.24
N LEU A 39 0.87 -4.96 -5.95
CA LEU A 39 -0.51 -5.06 -5.46
C LEU A 39 -1.36 -3.87 -5.90
N LEU A 40 -0.84 -2.64 -5.85
CA LEU A 40 -1.58 -1.46 -6.32
C LEU A 40 -1.92 -1.49 -7.82
N ARG A 41 -1.27 -2.37 -8.60
CA ARG A 41 -1.54 -2.55 -10.03
C ARG A 41 -2.54 -3.65 -10.35
N THR A 42 -3.01 -4.40 -9.35
CA THR A 42 -4.07 -5.40 -9.57
C THR A 42 -5.39 -4.70 -9.90
N GLN A 43 -6.28 -5.43 -10.58
CA GLN A 43 -7.60 -4.90 -10.92
C GLN A 43 -8.43 -4.63 -9.66
N ASP A 44 -8.36 -5.52 -8.67
CA ASP A 44 -9.06 -5.38 -7.39
C ASP A 44 -8.64 -4.12 -6.65
N ALA A 45 -7.32 -3.88 -6.54
CA ALA A 45 -6.81 -2.69 -5.86
C ALA A 45 -7.26 -1.41 -6.57
N ARG A 46 -7.24 -1.37 -7.90
CA ARG A 46 -7.71 -0.23 -8.69
C ARG A 46 -9.21 0.01 -8.53
N HIS A 47 -10.01 -1.05 -8.47
CA HIS A 47 -11.45 -0.97 -8.26
C HIS A 47 -11.77 -0.36 -6.89
N LEU A 48 -11.10 -0.85 -5.84
CA LEU A 48 -11.25 -0.32 -4.47
C LEU A 48 -10.83 1.15 -4.36
N LEU A 49 -9.71 1.53 -4.99
CA LEU A 49 -9.27 2.92 -5.01
C LEU A 49 -10.25 3.85 -5.74
N ALA A 50 -10.84 3.41 -6.84
CA ALA A 50 -11.85 4.18 -7.56
C ALA A 50 -13.15 4.35 -6.74
N GLN A 51 -13.57 3.32 -6.01
CA GLN A 51 -14.71 3.41 -5.07
C GLN A 51 -14.41 4.38 -3.94
N ALA A 52 -13.21 4.33 -3.35
CA ALA A 52 -12.80 5.23 -2.28
C ALA A 52 -12.77 6.70 -2.74
N ASP A 53 -12.29 6.98 -3.96
CA ASP A 53 -12.26 8.33 -4.54
C ASP A 53 -13.67 8.87 -4.87
N THR A 54 -14.64 7.97 -5.07
CA THR A 54 -16.05 8.35 -5.30
C THR A 54 -16.78 8.69 -3.99
N ILE A 55 -16.38 8.09 -2.87
CA ILE A 55 -16.97 8.34 -1.55
C ILE A 55 -16.48 9.65 -0.93
N ILE A 56 -15.27 10.10 -1.30
CA ILE A 56 -14.63 11.29 -0.73
C ILE A 56 -14.92 12.57 -1.56
N ARG A 57 -15.51 12.43 -2.76
CA ARG A 57 -16.01 13.55 -3.58
C ARG A 57 -17.46 13.89 -3.24
#